data_AF-C0CVA5-F1
#
_entry.id   AF-C0CVA5-F1
#
_cell.length_a   1.000
_cell.length_b   1.000
_cell.length_c   1.000
_cell.angle_alpha   90.00
_cell.angle_beta   90.00
_cell.angle_gamma   90.00
#
_symmetry.space_group_name_H-M   'P 1'
#
loop_
_entity.id
_entity.type
_entity.pdbx_description
1 polymer ?
#
loop_
_entity_poly.entity_id
_entity_poly.type
_entity_poly.pdbx_seq_one_letter_code
_entity_poly.pdbx_strand_id
1 'polypeptide(L)' 'MDEILYQTKEVKKLYSEEQVNKMLSNGWKLAYIGQYNDPPHECGTVFVLIRTE' A
#
# COMPACT_ATOMS: atom_id res chain seq x y z
N MET A 1 13.14 11.33 7.29
CA MET A 1 12.80 9.99 6.76
C MET A 1 12.02 9.29 7.85
N ASP A 2 10.76 8.95 7.60
CA ASP A 2 9.84 8.34 8.58
C ASP A 2 10.42 7.07 9.21
N GLU A 3 10.50 7.01 10.54
CA GLU A 3 10.96 5.83 11.30
C GLU A 3 10.19 4.54 10.94
N ILE A 4 8.95 4.70 10.47
CA ILE A 4 8.07 3.62 10.00
C ILE A 4 8.66 2.88 8.79
N LEU A 5 9.35 3.59 7.88
CA LEU A 5 10.02 2.96 6.73
C LEU A 5 11.26 2.18 7.16
N TYR A 6 11.91 2.57 8.25
CA TYR A 6 13.16 1.93 8.70
C TYR A 6 12.92 0.56 9.35
N GLN A 7 11.72 0.34 9.91
CA GLN A 7 11.27 -0.94 10.47
C GLN A 7 10.46 -1.77 9.47
N THR A 8 10.33 -1.30 8.23
CA THR A 8 9.53 -1.99 7.21
C THR A 8 10.29 -3.20 6.69
N LYS A 9 9.80 -4.39 7.04
CA LYS A 9 10.35 -5.66 6.54
C LYS A 9 9.82 -6.05 5.17
N GLU A 10 8.55 -5.77 4.93
CA GLU A 10 7.88 -6.11 3.68
C GLU A 10 7.02 -4.94 3.20
N VAL A 11 7.11 -4.66 1.89
CA VAL A 11 6.30 -3.65 1.19
C VAL A 11 5.47 -4.36 0.14
N LYS A 12 4.15 -4.13 0.13
CA LYS A 12 3.23 -4.67 -0.86
C LYS A 12 2.42 -3.57 -1.52
N LYS A 13 2.42 -3.57 -2.86
CA LYS A 13 1.60 -2.66 -3.67
C LYS A 13 0.34 -3.40 -4.10
N LEU A 14 -0.81 -2.81 -3.85
CA LEU A 14 -2.13 -3.32 -4.22
C LEU A 14 -2.91 -2.26 -4.99
N TYR A 15 -3.87 -2.70 -5.79
CA TYR A 15 -4.63 -1.84 -6.70
C TYR A 15 -6.14 -1.96 -6.49
N SER A 16 -6.57 -2.72 -5.47
CA SER A 16 -7.98 -2.94 -5.14
C SER A 16 -8.19 -2.85 -3.63
N GLU A 17 -9.20 -2.10 -3.23
CA GLU A 17 -9.59 -1.92 -1.82
C GLU A 17 -9.92 -3.25 -1.14
N GLU A 18 -10.46 -4.22 -1.87
CA GLU A 18 -10.77 -5.55 -1.31
C GLU A 18 -9.51 -6.29 -0.88
N GLN A 19 -8.43 -6.20 -1.70
CA GLN A 19 -7.14 -6.77 -1.36
C GLN A 19 -6.49 -6.06 -0.17
N VAL A 20 -6.65 -4.74 -0.10
CA VAL A 20 -6.15 -3.92 1.02
C VAL A 20 -6.80 -4.34 2.32
N ASN A 21 -8.14 -4.38 2.35
CA ASN A 21 -8.90 -4.78 3.54
C ASN A 21 -8.52 -6.19 4.03
N LYS A 22 -8.30 -7.14 3.10
CA LYS A 22 -7.83 -8.48 3.44
C LYS A 22 -6.44 -8.47 4.09
N MET A 23 -5.53 -7.62 3.61
CA MET A 23 -4.18 -7.51 4.16
C MET A 23 -4.16 -6.77 5.50
N LEU A 24 -4.97 -5.72 5.66
CA LEU A 24 -5.14 -5.01 6.93
C LEU A 24 -5.58 -5.96 8.04
N SER A 25 -6.55 -6.85 7.76
CA SER A 25 -6.98 -7.90 8.71
C SER A 25 -5.92 -8.94 9.04
N ASN A 26 -4.87 -9.07 8.20
CA ASN A 26 -3.73 -9.96 8.42
C ASN A 26 -2.56 -9.27 9.12
N GLY A 27 -2.77 -8.09 9.71
CA GLY A 27 -1.76 -7.35 10.47
C GLY A 27 -0.82 -6.50 9.61
N TRP A 28 -1.17 -6.24 8.34
CA TRP A 28 -0.48 -5.25 7.52
C TRP A 28 -0.96 -3.84 7.89
N LYS A 29 -0.07 -2.85 7.74
CA LYS A 29 -0.40 -1.43 7.95
C LYS A 29 -0.36 -0.70 6.61
N LEU A 30 -1.34 0.14 6.34
CA LEU A 30 -1.33 1.00 5.16
C LEU A 30 -0.36 2.16 5.38
N ALA A 31 0.65 2.27 4.53
CA ALA A 31 1.69 3.29 4.63
C ALA A 31 1.44 4.47 3.69
N TYR A 32 0.98 4.18 2.47
CA TYR A 32 0.80 5.20 1.45
C TYR A 32 -0.34 4.84 0.50
N ILE A 33 -1.08 5.84 0.07
CA ILE A 33 -2.07 5.74 -0.99
C ILE A 33 -1.65 6.73 -2.07
N GLY A 34 -1.31 6.23 -3.25
CA GLY A 34 -1.00 7.03 -4.42
C GLY A 34 -2.12 6.90 -5.45
N GLN A 35 -2.35 7.96 -6.21
CA GLN A 35 -3.14 7.88 -7.44
C GLN A 35 -2.17 7.99 -8.62
N TYR A 36 -2.12 6.98 -9.48
CA TYR A 36 -1.40 7.09 -10.74
C TYR A 36 -2.37 7.63 -11.79
N ASN A 37 -2.02 8.80 -12.32
CA ASN A 37 -2.63 9.36 -13.53
C ASN A 37 -1.67 9.09 -14.69
N ASP A 38 -1.63 7.86 -15.19
CA ASP A 38 -0.96 7.57 -16.45
C ASP A 38 -2.00 7.70 -17.58
N PRO A 39 -1.90 8.72 -18.46
CA PRO A 39 -2.77 8.81 -19.63
C PRO A 39 -2.45 7.65 -20.60
N PRO A 40 -3.45 7.05 -21.27
CA PRO A 40 -4.76 7.63 -21.53
C PRO A 40 -5.95 7.00 -20.78
N HIS A 41 -5.85 5.88 -20.05
CA HIS A 41 -7.07 5.18 -19.61
C HIS A 41 -7.07 4.45 -18.27
N GLU A 42 -6.02 4.49 -17.46
CA GLU A 42 -6.03 3.78 -16.16
C GLU A 42 -5.73 4.73 -15.01
N CYS A 43 -6.79 5.39 -14.53
CA CYS A 43 -6.77 6.08 -13.25
C CYS A 43 -6.88 5.00 -12.15
N GLY A 44 -5.74 4.62 -11.57
CA GLY A 44 -5.65 3.55 -10.58
C GLY A 44 -5.20 4.07 -9.21
N THR A 45 -5.91 3.69 -8.15
CA THR A 45 -5.46 3.91 -6.78
C THR A 45 -4.47 2.80 -6.39
N VAL A 46 -3.26 3.20 -6.01
CA VAL A 46 -2.21 2.31 -5.53
C VAL A 46 -2.12 2.41 -4.03
N PHE A 47 -2.28 1.28 -3.36
CA PHE A 47 -2.17 1.15 -1.92
C PHE A 47 -0.86 0.45 -1.59
N VAL A 48 -0.01 1.11 -0.81
CA VAL A 48 1.25 0.57 -0.34
C VAL A 48 1.05 0.17 1.12
N LEU A 49 1.11 -1.13 1.37
CA LEU A 49 1.07 -1.67 2.72
C LEU A 49 2.47 -2.11 3.14
N ILE A 50 2.72 -1.96 4.43
CA ILE A 50 3.95 -2.37 5.08
C ILE A 50 3.66 -3.34 6.22
N ARG A 51 4.62 -4.19 6.52
CA ARG A 51 4.63 -4.99 7.73
C ARG A 51 5.90 -4.68 8.51
N THR A 52 5.71 -4.34 9.78
CA THR A 52 6.77 -4.16 10.78
C THR A 52 6.75 -5.39 11.69
N GLU A 53 7.91 -5.92 12.06
CA GLU A 53 8.02 -6.97 13.09
C GLU A 53 7.67 -6.48 14.49
#